data_AF-A0A5C6EHT5-F1
#
_entry.id   AF-A0A5C6EHT5-F1
#
_cell.length_a   1.000
_cell.length_b   1.000
_cell.length_c   1.000
_cell.angle_alpha   90.00
_cell.angle_beta   90.00
_cell.angle_gamma   90.00
#
_symmetry.space_group_name_H-M   'P 1'
#
loop_
_entity.id
_entity.type
_entity.pdbx_description
1 polymer ?
#
loop_
_entity_poly.entity_id
_entity_poly.type
_entity_poly.pdbx_seq_one_letter_code
_entity_poly.pdbx_strand_id
1 'polypeptide(L)'
;MTQTILLTGATGYVGGRLRRVLEEQGHSIRCMARRPDNLRQRGASTTEIVLGNVLAPETLDDALAGIHTAYYLIHAMGTGEGFRDDDREGARNFAITAKAAGVRRIIYLGGLGIDGDKLSEHLQSRHEVGEILKESGAQVIEFRASIIIGSGSLSYELVRALVRKLPVMLWPKWVSTKASPIAIRDVLSYLTEALTLPIGESKIYEIGGPDTVSYGGIMNEYAAQRGLRRLTIPVPFLSPKISSLWLGLVTPVYARIGRKLVEGLSNPTVVTSDTAKQDFQVRPIGISEAIRLANQREDEEMIETRWSDALSSSGRVTKWGGVVFGSRVVDSRRVDVDVAPHIAFTAIQRIGGETGWYYANWLWKIRGFIDLLIGGVGMRRGRTHPTKLRVGDALDFWRVEAIEPDQRLRLFAQMKLPGRGWLDFEVTANDEGGSTIRQTAEFDPAGLFGLLYWYSVWPLHQFVFAGMLRGIARAATNR
;
A
#
# COMPACT_ATOMS: atom_id res chain seq x y z
N MET A 1 -6.11 -26.01 30.38
CA MET A 1 -5.35 -26.02 29.11
C MET A 1 -5.45 -24.64 28.50
N THR A 2 -4.34 -24.03 28.12
CA THR A 2 -4.33 -22.75 27.39
C THR A 2 -5.00 -22.96 26.02
N GLN A 3 -6.05 -22.19 25.74
CA GLN A 3 -6.77 -22.27 24.47
C GLN A 3 -5.87 -21.70 23.36
N THR A 4 -5.62 -22.47 22.31
CA THR A 4 -4.86 -22.00 21.14
C THR A 4 -5.75 -21.18 20.22
N ILE A 5 -5.28 -20.00 19.85
CA ILE A 5 -5.97 -19.05 18.98
C ILE A 5 -5.34 -19.07 17.60
N LEU A 6 -6.14 -19.27 16.56
CA LEU A 6 -5.70 -19.04 15.18
C LEU A 6 -5.92 -17.58 14.80
N LEU A 7 -4.86 -16.92 14.31
CA LEU A 7 -4.93 -15.58 13.75
C LEU A 7 -4.65 -15.64 12.25
N THR A 8 -5.71 -15.51 11.46
CA THR A 8 -5.58 -15.28 10.02
C THR A 8 -5.33 -13.79 9.75
N GLY A 9 -4.70 -13.45 8.62
CA GLY A 9 -4.45 -12.05 8.26
C GLY A 9 -3.45 -11.34 9.20
N ALA A 10 -2.58 -12.08 9.89
CA ALA A 10 -1.58 -11.54 10.82
C ALA A 10 -0.55 -10.59 10.16
N THR A 11 -0.40 -10.63 8.83
CA THR A 11 0.41 -9.68 8.05
C THR A 11 -0.32 -8.36 7.75
N GLY A 12 -1.63 -8.30 7.99
CA GLY A 12 -2.49 -7.16 7.66
C GLY A 12 -2.53 -6.10 8.76
N TYR A 13 -3.19 -4.98 8.47
CA TYR A 13 -3.28 -3.82 9.36
C TYR A 13 -3.82 -4.13 10.76
N VAL A 14 -5.02 -4.74 10.82
CA VAL A 14 -5.68 -5.09 12.08
C VAL A 14 -5.03 -6.33 12.68
N GLY A 15 -4.85 -7.39 11.88
CA GLY A 15 -4.31 -8.66 12.37
C GLY A 15 -2.92 -8.53 12.98
N GLY A 16 -2.02 -7.75 12.36
CA GLY A 16 -0.68 -7.57 12.90
C GLY A 16 -0.64 -6.79 14.22
N ARG A 17 -1.59 -5.86 14.45
CA ARG A 17 -1.76 -5.17 15.73
C ARG A 17 -2.42 -6.05 16.78
N LEU A 18 -3.44 -6.81 16.38
CA LEU A 18 -4.10 -7.76 17.27
C LEU A 18 -3.13 -8.83 17.75
N ARG A 19 -2.27 -9.36 16.86
CA ARG A 19 -1.20 -10.29 17.24
C ARG A 19 -0.39 -9.79 18.43
N ARG A 20 0.08 -8.54 18.36
CA ARG A 20 0.89 -7.94 19.42
C ARG A 20 0.12 -7.83 20.73
N VAL A 21 -1.13 -7.36 20.69
CA VAL A 21 -1.99 -7.27 21.88
C VAL A 21 -2.17 -8.64 22.52
N LEU A 22 -2.42 -9.67 21.71
CA LEU A 22 -2.61 -11.03 22.19
C LEU A 22 -1.29 -11.62 22.75
N GLU A 23 -0.15 -11.34 22.13
CA GLU A 23 1.18 -11.74 22.60
C GLU A 23 1.51 -11.09 23.96
N GLU A 24 1.25 -9.78 24.10
CA GLU A 24 1.45 -9.02 25.33
C GLU A 24 0.55 -9.53 26.47
N GLN A 25 -0.62 -10.09 26.14
CA GLN A 25 -1.54 -10.72 27.09
C GLN A 25 -1.21 -12.19 27.39
N GLY A 26 -0.15 -12.75 26.79
CA GLY A 26 0.30 -14.11 27.04
C GLY A 26 -0.58 -15.20 26.42
N HIS A 27 -1.37 -14.88 25.39
CA HIS A 27 -2.16 -15.88 24.67
C HIS A 27 -1.29 -16.81 23.82
N SER A 28 -1.69 -18.08 23.71
CA SER A 28 -1.09 -19.04 22.77
C SER A 28 -1.66 -18.81 21.37
N ILE A 29 -0.85 -18.29 20.45
CA ILE A 29 -1.30 -17.85 19.13
C ILE A 29 -0.59 -18.62 18.03
N ARG A 30 -1.38 -19.12 17.08
CA ARG A 30 -0.93 -19.62 15.79
C ARG A 30 -1.30 -18.61 14.71
N CYS A 31 -0.31 -18.07 14.01
CA CYS A 31 -0.49 -17.16 12.90
C CYS A 31 -0.46 -17.93 11.57
N MET A 32 -1.54 -17.83 10.79
CA MET A 32 -1.62 -18.41 9.45
C MET A 32 -1.25 -17.36 8.40
N ALA A 33 -0.28 -17.68 7.53
CA ALA A 33 0.10 -16.80 6.43
C ALA A 33 0.49 -17.57 5.17
N ARG A 34 0.18 -16.98 4.01
CA ARG A 34 0.59 -17.50 2.68
C ARG A 34 2.11 -17.52 2.49
N ARG A 35 2.83 -16.68 3.24
CA ARG A 35 4.30 -16.56 3.22
C ARG A 35 4.80 -16.44 4.66
N PRO A 36 4.98 -17.56 5.38
CA PRO A 36 5.42 -17.58 6.77
C PRO A 36 6.67 -16.75 7.05
N ASP A 37 7.63 -16.72 6.12
CA ASP A 37 8.92 -16.03 6.28
C ASP A 37 8.77 -14.53 6.52
N ASN A 38 7.72 -13.90 5.97
CA ASN A 38 7.43 -12.48 6.19
C ASN A 38 7.00 -12.19 7.64
N LEU A 39 6.46 -13.18 8.34
CA LEU A 39 6.06 -13.08 9.75
C LEU A 39 7.17 -13.55 10.69
N ARG A 40 8.00 -14.53 10.31
CA ARG A 40 9.07 -15.07 11.16
C ARG A 40 10.08 -14.00 11.61
N GLN A 41 10.30 -12.97 10.81
CA GLN A 41 11.18 -11.84 11.19
C GLN A 41 10.54 -10.87 12.21
N ARG A 42 9.26 -11.04 12.52
CA ARG A 42 8.42 -10.07 13.25
C ARG A 42 7.63 -10.66 14.42
N GLY A 43 7.64 -12.00 14.55
CA GLY A 43 6.92 -12.74 15.59
C GLY A 43 7.72 -12.85 16.88
N ALA A 44 7.02 -12.91 18.02
CA ALA A 44 7.62 -13.32 19.27
C ALA A 44 8.05 -14.80 19.21
N SER A 45 8.99 -15.23 20.05
CA SER A 45 9.45 -16.62 20.12
C SER A 45 8.36 -17.62 20.51
N THR A 46 7.26 -17.14 21.09
CA THR A 46 6.10 -17.92 21.55
C THR A 46 4.99 -18.05 20.50
N THR A 47 5.10 -17.37 19.36
CA THR A 47 4.07 -17.37 18.32
C THR A 47 4.35 -18.45 17.28
N GLU A 48 3.43 -19.41 17.17
CA GLU A 48 3.50 -20.43 16.13
C GLU A 48 3.15 -19.80 14.77
N ILE A 49 3.93 -20.06 13.73
CA ILE A 49 3.68 -19.53 12.39
C ILE A 49 3.57 -20.71 11.42
N VAL A 50 2.41 -20.83 10.79
CA VAL A 50 2.07 -21.91 9.86
C VAL A 50 1.79 -21.36 8.46
N LEU A 51 2.13 -22.16 7.44
CA LEU A 51 1.69 -21.89 6.08
C LEU A 51 0.20 -22.16 5.99
N GLY A 52 -0.54 -21.27 5.36
CA GLY A 52 -1.94 -21.51 5.03
C GLY A 52 -2.50 -20.51 4.04
N ASN A 53 -3.36 -20.99 3.16
CA ASN A 53 -4.05 -20.21 2.16
C ASN A 53 -5.50 -20.70 2.08
N VAL A 54 -6.47 -19.81 2.31
CA VAL A 54 -7.90 -20.17 2.29
C VAL A 54 -8.41 -20.61 0.91
N LEU A 55 -7.68 -20.28 -0.15
CA LEU A 55 -7.95 -20.76 -1.51
C LEU A 55 -7.25 -22.10 -1.84
N ALA A 56 -6.52 -22.67 -0.89
CA ALA A 56 -5.86 -23.96 -1.00
C ALA A 56 -6.27 -24.81 0.22
N PRO A 57 -7.46 -25.46 0.19
CA PRO A 57 -8.07 -26.14 1.33
C PRO A 57 -7.14 -27.12 2.04
N GLU A 58 -6.27 -27.81 1.29
CA GLU A 58 -5.28 -28.77 1.79
C GLU A 58 -4.26 -28.15 2.76
N THR A 59 -4.14 -26.82 2.78
CA THR A 59 -3.24 -26.09 3.69
C THR A 59 -3.93 -25.66 5.00
N LEU A 60 -5.23 -25.88 5.14
CA LEU A 60 -6.02 -25.41 6.29
C LEU A 60 -6.05 -26.41 7.45
N ASP A 61 -5.89 -27.71 7.18
CA ASP A 61 -5.97 -28.76 8.20
C ASP A 61 -4.94 -28.54 9.32
N ASP A 62 -3.66 -28.40 8.95
CA ASP A 62 -2.57 -28.11 9.89
C ASP A 62 -2.78 -26.77 10.63
N ALA A 63 -3.31 -25.77 9.93
CA ALA A 63 -3.55 -24.47 10.53
C ALA A 63 -4.64 -24.52 11.61
N LEU A 64 -5.70 -25.30 11.40
CA LEU A 64 -6.86 -25.38 12.29
C LEU A 64 -6.76 -26.51 13.34
N ALA A 65 -5.79 -27.41 13.23
CA ALA A 65 -5.60 -28.51 14.17
C ALA A 65 -5.44 -28.02 15.62
N GLY A 66 -6.35 -28.43 16.50
CA GLY A 66 -6.33 -28.10 17.93
C GLY A 66 -6.69 -26.63 18.26
N ILE A 67 -7.26 -25.89 17.31
CA ILE A 67 -7.67 -24.49 17.51
C ILE A 67 -9.01 -24.42 18.22
N HIS A 68 -9.08 -23.63 19.29
CA HIS A 68 -10.34 -23.34 19.99
C HIS A 68 -11.09 -22.17 19.36
N THR A 69 -10.38 -21.05 19.15
CA THR A 69 -10.93 -19.80 18.60
C THR A 69 -10.12 -19.38 17.39
N ALA A 70 -10.79 -18.96 16.31
CA ALA A 70 -10.13 -18.42 15.14
C ALA A 70 -10.58 -17.00 14.79
N TYR A 71 -9.63 -16.11 14.59
CA TYR A 71 -9.87 -14.80 13.98
C TYR A 71 -9.82 -14.92 12.46
N TYR A 72 -10.94 -14.62 11.80
CA TYR A 72 -11.00 -14.49 10.34
C TYR A 72 -10.83 -13.02 9.95
N LEU A 73 -9.61 -12.60 9.60
CA LEU A 73 -9.27 -11.22 9.20
C LEU A 73 -8.74 -11.15 7.76
N ILE A 74 -8.97 -12.21 6.98
CA ILE A 74 -8.63 -12.25 5.56
C ILE A 74 -9.66 -11.43 4.79
N HIS A 75 -9.17 -10.60 3.88
CA HIS A 75 -10.02 -9.89 2.95
C HIS A 75 -9.28 -9.52 1.66
N ALA A 76 -9.84 -9.88 0.52
CA ALA A 76 -9.26 -9.68 -0.80
C ALA A 76 -9.49 -8.25 -1.37
N MET A 77 -9.03 -7.18 -0.69
CA MET A 77 -9.09 -5.82 -1.28
C MET A 77 -8.14 -5.60 -2.47
N GLY A 78 -7.21 -6.55 -2.71
CA GLY A 78 -6.11 -6.41 -3.66
C GLY A 78 -6.20 -7.25 -4.93
N THR A 79 -7.09 -8.25 -4.97
CA THR A 79 -7.28 -9.09 -6.16
C THR A 79 -8.28 -8.40 -7.09
N GLY A 80 -8.13 -8.60 -8.41
CA GLY A 80 -8.75 -7.81 -9.48
C GLY A 80 -10.29 -7.76 -9.46
N GLU A 81 -10.95 -8.21 -10.51
CA GLU A 81 -12.43 -8.17 -10.55
C GLU A 81 -13.07 -9.37 -9.80
N GLY A 82 -12.32 -10.46 -9.56
CA GLY A 82 -12.81 -11.70 -8.93
C GLY A 82 -12.78 -11.78 -7.40
N PHE A 83 -12.53 -10.68 -6.68
CA PHE A 83 -12.36 -10.72 -5.22
C PHE A 83 -13.54 -11.29 -4.44
N ARG A 84 -14.77 -11.16 -4.97
CA ARG A 84 -15.99 -11.68 -4.33
C ARG A 84 -16.01 -13.20 -4.31
N ASP A 85 -15.59 -13.80 -5.43
CA ASP A 85 -15.53 -15.25 -5.54
C ASP A 85 -14.38 -15.78 -4.69
N ASP A 86 -13.23 -15.10 -4.66
CA ASP A 86 -12.12 -15.42 -3.74
C ASP A 86 -12.55 -15.35 -2.25
N ASP A 87 -13.23 -14.27 -1.84
CA ASP A 87 -13.68 -14.09 -0.45
C ASP A 87 -14.73 -15.17 -0.08
N ARG A 88 -15.67 -15.47 -0.98
CA ARG A 88 -16.69 -16.52 -0.80
C ARG A 88 -16.05 -17.90 -0.69
N GLU A 89 -15.21 -18.26 -1.63
CA GLU A 89 -14.53 -19.56 -1.67
C GLU A 89 -13.62 -19.73 -0.45
N GLY A 90 -12.82 -18.72 -0.12
CA GLY A 90 -11.97 -18.72 1.06
C GLY A 90 -12.75 -18.91 2.36
N ALA A 91 -13.88 -18.22 2.51
CA ALA A 91 -14.75 -18.36 3.68
C ALA A 91 -15.37 -19.77 3.76
N ARG A 92 -15.80 -20.35 2.64
CA ARG A 92 -16.36 -21.71 2.59
C ARG A 92 -15.34 -22.76 2.98
N ASN A 93 -14.16 -22.71 2.37
CA ASN A 93 -13.06 -23.64 2.68
C ASN A 93 -12.67 -23.56 4.16
N PHE A 94 -12.59 -22.34 4.70
CA PHE A 94 -12.32 -22.12 6.11
C PHE A 94 -13.44 -22.67 7.01
N ALA A 95 -14.71 -22.41 6.69
CA ALA A 95 -15.85 -22.87 7.48
C ALA A 95 -15.93 -24.41 7.53
N ILE A 96 -15.73 -25.08 6.39
CA ILE A 96 -15.71 -26.55 6.29
C ILE A 96 -14.58 -27.13 7.15
N THR A 97 -13.37 -26.59 7.02
CA THR A 97 -12.21 -27.09 7.75
C THR A 97 -12.31 -26.79 9.24
N ALA A 98 -12.81 -25.61 9.62
CA ALA A 98 -13.02 -25.22 11.01
C ALA A 98 -14.03 -26.14 11.71
N LYS A 99 -15.09 -26.55 10.99
CA LYS A 99 -16.05 -27.55 11.46
C LYS A 99 -15.39 -28.91 11.71
N ALA A 100 -14.60 -29.39 10.74
CA ALA A 100 -13.90 -30.67 10.86
C ALA A 100 -12.86 -30.67 12.00
N ALA A 101 -12.17 -29.55 12.21
CA ALA A 101 -11.20 -29.37 13.28
C ALA A 101 -11.83 -29.12 14.66
N GLY A 102 -13.15 -28.94 14.75
CA GLY A 102 -13.87 -28.72 16.01
C GLY A 102 -13.68 -27.33 16.63
N VAL A 103 -13.41 -26.31 15.80
CA VAL A 103 -13.32 -24.92 16.25
C VAL A 103 -14.62 -24.50 16.93
N ARG A 104 -14.51 -23.86 18.11
CA ARG A 104 -15.66 -23.48 18.94
C ARG A 104 -16.15 -22.06 18.66
N ARG A 105 -15.24 -21.18 18.28
CA ARG A 105 -15.55 -19.77 18.00
C ARG A 105 -14.80 -19.24 16.79
N ILE A 106 -15.50 -18.48 15.96
CA ILE A 106 -14.91 -17.67 14.89
C ILE A 106 -15.22 -16.20 15.18
N ILE A 107 -14.18 -15.37 15.24
CA ILE A 107 -14.34 -13.92 15.38
C ILE A 107 -14.01 -13.30 14.02
N TYR A 108 -15.02 -12.68 13.40
CA TYR A 108 -14.91 -12.08 12.07
C TYR A 108 -15.03 -10.57 12.17
N LEU A 109 -14.07 -9.85 11.60
CA LEU A 109 -14.18 -8.40 11.41
C LEU A 109 -14.68 -8.15 9.98
N GLY A 110 -15.94 -7.76 9.84
CA GLY A 110 -16.65 -7.44 8.60
C GLY A 110 -16.63 -5.95 8.26
N GLY A 111 -17.68 -5.47 7.59
CA GLY A 111 -17.87 -4.06 7.25
C GLY A 111 -19.30 -3.62 7.59
N LEU A 112 -19.44 -2.43 8.17
CA LEU A 112 -20.75 -1.89 8.51
C LEU A 112 -21.50 -1.46 7.25
N GLY A 113 -22.77 -1.85 7.19
CA GLY A 113 -23.72 -1.53 6.15
C GLY A 113 -25.11 -1.90 6.65
N ILE A 114 -26.12 -1.14 6.24
CA ILE A 114 -27.51 -1.36 6.66
C ILE A 114 -28.11 -2.45 5.77
N ASP A 115 -28.61 -3.52 6.39
CA ASP A 115 -29.28 -4.61 5.68
C ASP A 115 -30.58 -4.09 5.04
N GLY A 116 -30.80 -4.38 3.76
CA GLY A 116 -31.97 -3.91 3.00
C GLY A 116 -31.73 -2.66 2.14
N ASP A 117 -30.62 -1.92 2.37
CA ASP A 117 -30.17 -0.88 1.46
C ASP A 117 -29.44 -1.46 0.24
N LYS A 118 -29.30 -0.65 -0.83
CA LYS A 118 -28.42 -0.99 -1.95
C LYS A 118 -26.95 -0.88 -1.51
N LEU A 119 -26.47 -1.93 -0.85
CA LEU A 119 -25.07 -2.08 -0.45
C LEU A 119 -24.15 -2.11 -1.67
N SER A 120 -22.97 -1.54 -1.53
CA SER A 120 -21.88 -1.74 -2.50
C SER A 120 -21.52 -3.23 -2.60
N GLU A 121 -21.02 -3.65 -3.76
CA GLU A 121 -20.59 -5.05 -3.97
C GLU A 121 -19.57 -5.51 -2.92
N HIS A 122 -18.72 -4.59 -2.47
CA HIS A 122 -17.76 -4.84 -1.41
C HIS A 122 -18.43 -5.16 -0.07
N LEU A 123 -19.39 -4.36 0.38
CA LEU A 123 -20.11 -4.61 1.63
C LEU A 123 -20.96 -5.88 1.56
N GLN A 124 -21.61 -6.13 0.41
CA GLN A 124 -22.35 -7.37 0.18
C GLN A 124 -21.45 -8.61 0.34
N SER A 125 -20.26 -8.59 -0.28
CA SER A 125 -19.28 -9.67 -0.14
C SER A 125 -18.85 -9.87 1.31
N ARG A 126 -18.70 -8.79 2.09
CA ARG A 126 -18.29 -8.84 3.50
C ARG A 126 -19.38 -9.45 4.39
N HIS A 127 -20.65 -9.16 4.13
CA HIS A 127 -21.79 -9.78 4.81
C HIS A 127 -21.96 -11.24 4.42
N GLU A 128 -21.80 -11.55 3.13
CA GLU A 128 -21.85 -12.92 2.61
C GLU A 128 -20.81 -13.83 3.30
N VAL A 129 -19.58 -13.33 3.49
CA VAL A 129 -18.55 -14.05 4.26
C VAL A 129 -19.00 -14.34 5.69
N GLY A 130 -19.65 -13.38 6.37
CA GLY A 130 -20.16 -13.56 7.72
C GLY A 130 -21.20 -14.69 7.80
N GLU A 131 -22.12 -14.74 6.84
CA GLU A 131 -23.12 -15.82 6.74
C GLU A 131 -22.48 -17.18 6.46
N ILE A 132 -21.53 -17.26 5.53
CA ILE A 132 -20.81 -18.50 5.21
C ILE A 132 -20.06 -19.05 6.43
N LEU A 133 -19.41 -18.19 7.20
CA LEU A 133 -18.68 -18.62 8.40
C LEU A 133 -19.61 -19.23 9.45
N LYS A 134 -20.89 -18.83 9.52
CA LYS A 134 -21.89 -19.44 10.43
C LYS A 134 -22.20 -20.88 10.08
N GLU A 135 -22.02 -21.29 8.82
CA GLU A 135 -22.23 -22.67 8.36
C GLU A 135 -21.21 -23.67 8.98
N SER A 136 -20.12 -23.17 9.57
CA SER A 136 -19.14 -23.99 10.31
C SER A 136 -19.73 -24.66 11.56
N GLY A 137 -20.83 -24.15 12.11
CA GLY A 137 -21.39 -24.60 13.39
C GLY A 137 -20.64 -24.10 14.63
N ALA A 138 -19.56 -23.33 14.46
CA ALA A 138 -18.93 -22.58 15.53
C ALA A 138 -19.77 -21.35 15.91
N GLN A 139 -19.61 -20.83 17.13
CA GLN A 139 -20.15 -19.51 17.46
C GLN A 139 -19.41 -18.46 16.61
N VAL A 140 -20.15 -17.72 15.79
CA VAL A 140 -19.60 -16.61 15.00
C VAL A 140 -19.91 -15.29 15.68
N ILE A 141 -18.87 -14.57 16.06
CA ILE A 141 -18.95 -13.18 16.52
C ILE A 141 -18.52 -12.31 15.35
N GLU A 142 -19.48 -11.67 14.69
CA GLU A 142 -19.22 -10.78 13.56
C GLU A 142 -19.21 -9.33 14.05
N PHE A 143 -18.07 -8.65 13.93
CA PHE A 143 -17.98 -7.21 14.12
C PHE A 143 -18.16 -6.48 12.79
N ARG A 144 -19.26 -5.76 12.65
CA ARG A 144 -19.51 -4.85 11.52
C ARG A 144 -19.00 -3.45 11.89
N ALA A 145 -17.76 -3.18 11.51
CA ALA A 145 -17.09 -1.93 11.85
C ALA A 145 -17.34 -0.82 10.82
N SER A 146 -17.56 0.41 11.31
CA SER A 146 -17.47 1.62 10.50
C SER A 146 -16.02 1.91 10.08
N ILE A 147 -15.78 3.07 9.46
CA ILE A 147 -14.45 3.53 9.07
C ILE A 147 -13.45 3.52 10.24
N ILE A 148 -12.38 2.74 10.11
CA ILE A 148 -11.34 2.60 11.14
C ILE A 148 -10.29 3.71 10.98
N ILE A 149 -10.10 4.50 12.03
CA ILE A 149 -9.13 5.59 12.13
C ILE A 149 -7.93 5.16 12.97
N GLY A 150 -6.75 5.19 12.36
CA GLY A 150 -5.48 4.89 13.01
C GLY A 150 -4.32 5.07 12.05
N SER A 151 -3.13 5.36 12.58
CA SER A 151 -1.91 5.47 11.77
C SER A 151 -1.74 4.19 10.94
N GLY A 152 -1.49 4.32 9.63
CA GLY A 152 -1.35 3.18 8.71
C GLY A 152 -2.66 2.49 8.28
N SER A 153 -3.85 2.94 8.74
CA SER A 153 -5.13 2.43 8.23
C SER A 153 -5.39 3.00 6.83
N LEU A 154 -5.95 2.21 5.92
CA LEU A 154 -6.23 2.66 4.54
C LEU A 154 -7.07 3.94 4.52
N SER A 155 -8.10 4.01 5.37
CA SER A 155 -9.04 5.12 5.42
C SER A 155 -8.42 6.40 5.99
N TYR A 156 -7.64 6.28 7.07
CA TYR A 156 -6.90 7.42 7.63
C TYR A 156 -5.82 7.91 6.66
N GLU A 157 -5.09 6.99 6.03
CA GLU A 157 -4.07 7.33 5.03
C GLU A 157 -4.67 8.04 3.81
N LEU A 158 -5.88 7.67 3.39
CA LEU A 158 -6.58 8.34 2.32
C LEU A 158 -6.99 9.77 2.72
N VAL A 159 -7.59 9.95 3.91
CA VAL A 159 -7.93 11.28 4.45
C VAL A 159 -6.68 12.16 4.53
N ARG A 160 -5.62 11.65 5.14
CA ARG A 160 -4.31 12.32 5.26
C ARG A 160 -3.78 12.75 3.89
N ALA A 161 -3.74 11.81 2.95
CA ALA A 161 -3.13 12.06 1.65
C ALA A 161 -3.94 13.07 0.81
N LEU A 162 -5.27 13.05 0.89
CA LEU A 162 -6.13 14.03 0.23
C LEU A 162 -5.95 15.42 0.84
N VAL A 163 -6.09 15.54 2.15
CA VAL A 163 -6.02 16.85 2.84
C VAL A 163 -4.62 17.47 2.71
N ARG A 164 -3.55 16.68 2.82
CA ARG A 164 -2.18 17.21 2.68
C ARG A 164 -1.83 17.63 1.25
N LYS A 165 -2.34 16.94 0.23
CA LYS A 165 -1.94 17.19 -1.17
C LYS A 165 -2.85 18.16 -1.92
N LEU A 166 -4.12 18.26 -1.55
CA LEU A 166 -5.11 19.02 -2.31
C LEU A 166 -5.52 20.29 -1.56
N PRO A 167 -5.02 21.49 -1.94
CA PRO A 167 -5.46 22.75 -1.35
C PRO A 167 -6.90 23.11 -1.70
N VAL A 168 -7.38 22.63 -2.85
CA VAL A 168 -8.78 22.73 -3.28
C VAL A 168 -9.36 21.32 -3.33
N MET A 169 -10.40 21.07 -2.56
CA MET A 169 -11.10 19.79 -2.46
C MET A 169 -12.44 19.89 -3.17
N LEU A 170 -12.61 19.11 -4.25
CA LEU A 170 -13.92 18.90 -4.84
C LEU A 170 -14.69 17.93 -3.95
N TRP A 171 -15.93 18.27 -3.58
CA TRP A 171 -16.76 17.48 -2.68
C TRP A 171 -17.94 16.86 -3.43
N PRO A 172 -17.79 15.64 -3.97
CA PRO A 172 -18.92 14.88 -4.48
C PRO A 172 -19.94 14.56 -3.39
N LYS A 173 -21.16 14.18 -3.80
CA LYS A 173 -22.26 13.86 -2.87
C LYS A 173 -21.88 12.87 -1.75
N TRP A 174 -21.06 11.86 -2.06
CA TRP A 174 -20.64 10.85 -1.07
C TRP A 174 -19.83 11.45 0.09
N VAL A 175 -19.20 12.62 -0.07
CA VAL A 175 -18.47 13.30 1.01
C VAL A 175 -19.41 13.69 2.16
N SER A 176 -20.70 13.87 1.87
CA SER A 176 -21.74 14.13 2.86
C SER A 176 -22.30 12.87 3.52
N THR A 177 -21.96 11.68 3.04
CA THR A 177 -22.38 10.40 3.62
C THR A 177 -21.87 10.31 5.06
N LYS A 178 -22.77 9.88 5.96
CA LYS A 178 -22.51 9.77 7.40
C LYS A 178 -21.84 8.45 7.77
N ALA A 179 -20.95 8.52 8.73
CA ALA A 179 -20.25 7.38 9.33
C ALA A 179 -20.14 7.60 10.84
N SER A 180 -19.89 6.52 11.58
CA SER A 180 -19.53 6.53 13.00
C SER A 180 -18.07 6.04 13.18
N PRO A 181 -17.06 6.87 12.81
CA PRO A 181 -15.66 6.43 12.76
C PRO A 181 -15.18 5.84 14.08
N ILE A 182 -14.43 4.75 14.03
CA ILE A 182 -13.92 4.07 15.24
C ILE A 182 -12.39 4.08 15.25
N ALA A 183 -11.78 4.29 16.42
CA ALA A 183 -10.33 4.20 16.54
C ALA A 183 -9.86 2.75 16.44
N ILE A 184 -8.71 2.50 15.81
CA ILE A 184 -8.12 1.15 15.72
C ILE A 184 -7.98 0.49 17.09
N ARG A 185 -7.60 1.24 18.13
CA ARG A 185 -7.47 0.70 19.49
C ARG A 185 -8.78 0.12 20.01
N ASP A 186 -9.91 0.77 19.72
CA ASP A 186 -11.21 0.35 20.24
C ASP A 186 -11.67 -0.91 19.52
N VAL A 187 -11.39 -1.00 18.21
CA VAL A 187 -11.56 -2.23 17.44
C VAL A 187 -10.73 -3.38 18.05
N LEU A 188 -9.47 -3.14 18.43
CA LEU A 188 -8.64 -4.15 19.07
C LEU A 188 -9.18 -4.55 20.45
N SER A 189 -9.72 -3.61 21.23
CA SER A 189 -10.39 -3.91 22.50
C SER A 189 -11.61 -4.81 22.30
N TYR A 190 -12.48 -4.51 21.33
CA TYR A 190 -13.62 -5.36 20.99
C TYR A 190 -13.18 -6.77 20.57
N LEU A 191 -12.19 -6.86 19.67
CA LEU A 191 -11.67 -8.15 19.20
C LEU A 191 -11.08 -8.98 20.34
N THR A 192 -10.46 -8.34 21.32
CA THR A 192 -9.84 -9.01 22.46
C THR A 192 -10.88 -9.44 23.50
N GLU A 193 -11.80 -8.55 23.89
CA GLU A 193 -12.90 -8.87 24.82
C GLU A 193 -13.81 -9.99 24.28
N ALA A 194 -13.93 -10.13 22.95
CA ALA A 194 -14.68 -11.22 22.33
C ALA A 194 -14.14 -12.63 22.64
N LEU A 195 -12.87 -12.75 23.09
CA LEU A 195 -12.31 -14.04 23.51
C LEU A 195 -12.96 -14.56 24.79
N THR A 196 -13.40 -13.67 25.68
CA THR A 196 -13.91 -14.05 27.01
C THR A 196 -15.44 -14.07 27.09
N LEU A 197 -16.13 -13.64 26.03
CA LEU A 197 -17.59 -13.78 25.96
C LEU A 197 -18.01 -15.24 26.16
N PRO A 198 -19.17 -15.52 26.77
CA PRO A 198 -19.71 -16.87 26.86
C PRO A 198 -19.94 -17.48 25.46
N ILE A 199 -19.64 -18.78 25.32
CA ILE A 199 -20.03 -19.52 24.12
C ILE A 199 -21.54 -19.62 24.09
N GLY A 200 -22.15 -19.21 22.98
CA GLY A 200 -23.58 -19.17 22.78
C GLY A 200 -23.91 -18.98 21.31
N GLU A 201 -25.02 -18.32 21.03
CA GLU A 201 -25.44 -18.04 19.65
C GLU A 201 -24.47 -17.12 18.91
N SER A 202 -24.43 -17.28 17.59
CA SER A 202 -23.73 -16.37 16.69
C SER A 202 -24.42 -15.01 16.71
N LYS A 203 -23.64 -13.93 16.83
CA LYS A 203 -24.15 -12.57 16.96
C LYS A 203 -23.38 -11.61 16.06
N ILE A 204 -24.10 -10.61 15.56
CA ILE A 204 -23.55 -9.48 14.82
C ILE A 204 -23.51 -8.27 15.76
N TYR A 205 -22.35 -7.63 15.85
CA TYR A 205 -22.13 -6.42 16.62
C TYR A 205 -21.70 -5.29 15.69
N GLU A 206 -22.52 -4.24 15.64
CA GLU A 206 -22.13 -2.99 14.96
C GLU A 206 -21.19 -2.20 15.88
N ILE A 207 -20.00 -1.83 15.36
CA ILE A 207 -19.01 -1.07 16.13
C ILE A 207 -18.62 0.22 15.42
N GLY A 208 -18.62 1.31 16.20
CA GLY A 208 -18.37 2.67 15.76
C GLY A 208 -17.92 3.54 16.95
N GLY A 209 -17.34 4.70 16.65
CA GLY A 209 -17.09 5.72 17.66
C GLY A 209 -18.37 6.46 18.06
N PRO A 210 -18.30 7.33 19.08
CA PRO A 210 -19.46 8.06 19.60
C PRO A 210 -19.95 9.17 18.64
N ASP A 211 -19.12 9.60 17.69
CA ASP A 211 -19.40 10.73 16.81
C ASP A 211 -19.98 10.27 15.46
N THR A 212 -21.13 10.83 15.07
CA THR A 212 -21.71 10.64 13.73
C THR A 212 -21.36 11.81 12.82
N VAL A 213 -20.33 11.63 12.00
CA VAL A 213 -19.75 12.67 11.14
C VAL A 213 -19.84 12.28 9.67
N SER A 214 -19.75 13.27 8.76
CA SER A 214 -19.58 12.97 7.34
C SER A 214 -18.10 12.76 7.00
N TYR A 215 -17.79 12.15 5.85
CA TYR A 215 -16.40 12.09 5.37
C TYR A 215 -15.77 13.48 5.23
N GLY A 216 -16.55 14.49 4.84
CA GLY A 216 -16.15 15.89 4.87
C GLY A 216 -15.77 16.36 6.28
N GLY A 217 -16.55 15.97 7.29
CA GLY A 217 -16.25 16.22 8.70
C GLY A 217 -14.93 15.60 9.14
N ILE A 218 -14.66 14.33 8.77
CA ILE A 218 -13.40 13.65 9.09
C ILE A 218 -12.20 14.38 8.44
N MET A 219 -12.33 14.78 7.17
CA MET A 219 -11.29 15.54 6.46
C MET A 219 -11.04 16.91 7.09
N ASN A 220 -12.11 17.60 7.51
CA ASN A 220 -12.02 18.91 8.16
C ASN A 220 -11.38 18.80 9.55
N GLU A 221 -11.72 17.77 10.33
CA GLU A 221 -11.09 17.52 11.63
C GLU A 221 -9.59 17.28 11.48
N TYR A 222 -9.19 16.44 10.52
CA TYR A 222 -7.76 16.24 10.20
C TYR A 222 -7.09 17.56 9.78
N ALA A 223 -7.73 18.34 8.91
CA ALA A 223 -7.19 19.63 8.44
C ALA A 223 -6.98 20.62 9.60
N ALA A 224 -7.96 20.71 10.51
CA ALA A 224 -7.91 21.57 11.69
C ALA A 224 -6.73 21.21 12.59
N GLN A 225 -6.56 19.92 12.92
CA GLN A 225 -5.43 19.47 13.76
C GLN A 225 -4.05 19.66 13.12
N ARG A 226 -3.99 19.74 11.78
CA ARG A 226 -2.75 20.02 11.03
C ARG A 226 -2.54 21.50 10.69
N GLY A 227 -3.46 22.39 11.09
CA GLY A 227 -3.40 23.82 10.74
C GLY A 227 -3.56 24.09 9.24
N LEU A 228 -4.18 23.17 8.49
CA LEU A 228 -4.35 23.26 7.04
C LEU A 228 -5.70 23.89 6.70
N ARG A 229 -5.70 24.97 5.90
CA ARG A 229 -6.93 25.55 5.33
C ARG A 229 -7.18 24.99 3.95
N ARG A 230 -8.29 24.26 3.74
CA ARG A 230 -8.66 23.66 2.45
C ARG A 230 -9.88 24.38 1.87
N LEU A 231 -9.81 24.79 0.61
CA LEU A 231 -10.97 25.34 -0.10
C LEU A 231 -11.85 24.19 -0.58
N THR A 232 -13.11 24.15 -0.18
CA THR A 232 -14.04 23.06 -0.52
C THR A 232 -15.06 23.52 -1.56
N ILE A 233 -15.20 22.78 -2.65
CA ILE A 233 -16.14 23.08 -3.74
C ILE A 233 -17.11 21.90 -3.89
N PRO A 234 -18.40 22.04 -3.51
CA PRO A 234 -19.37 20.97 -3.68
C PRO A 234 -19.65 20.71 -5.17
N VAL A 235 -19.67 19.43 -5.57
CA VAL A 235 -19.87 19.00 -6.96
C VAL A 235 -21.00 17.96 -7.04
N PRO A 236 -22.22 18.34 -7.49
CA PRO A 236 -23.41 17.51 -7.36
C PRO A 236 -23.47 16.27 -8.29
N PHE A 237 -22.67 16.22 -9.36
CA PHE A 237 -22.80 15.21 -10.42
C PHE A 237 -21.52 14.40 -10.72
N LEU A 238 -20.54 14.38 -9.82
CA LEU A 238 -19.38 13.50 -10.03
C LEU A 238 -19.80 12.04 -9.85
N SER A 239 -19.85 11.28 -10.94
CA SER A 239 -20.05 9.82 -10.87
C SER A 239 -18.92 9.16 -10.06
N PRO A 240 -19.14 7.99 -9.43
CA PRO A 240 -18.07 7.25 -8.75
C PRO A 240 -16.83 7.02 -9.64
N LYS A 241 -17.04 6.84 -10.95
CA LYS A 241 -15.96 6.72 -11.95
C LYS A 241 -15.10 7.99 -12.02
N ILE A 242 -15.71 9.17 -12.09
CA ILE A 242 -14.98 10.44 -12.14
C ILE A 242 -14.38 10.77 -10.76
N SER A 243 -15.06 10.40 -9.67
CA SER A 243 -14.54 10.56 -8.30
C SER A 243 -13.28 9.72 -8.05
N SER A 244 -13.14 8.56 -8.72
CA SER A 244 -11.91 7.75 -8.64
C SER A 244 -10.70 8.40 -9.32
N LEU A 245 -10.90 9.25 -10.34
CA LEU A 245 -9.82 10.03 -10.96
C LEU A 245 -9.21 11.03 -9.97
N TRP A 246 -10.04 11.61 -9.10
CA TRP A 246 -9.60 12.51 -8.04
C TRP A 246 -8.75 11.80 -6.98
N LEU A 247 -9.07 10.54 -6.63
CA LEU A 247 -8.21 9.70 -5.80
C LEU A 247 -6.89 9.30 -6.50
N GLY A 248 -6.94 9.13 -7.82
CA GLY A 248 -5.76 8.83 -8.65
C GLY A 248 -4.74 9.96 -8.72
N LEU A 249 -5.14 11.21 -8.48
CA LEU A 249 -4.22 12.35 -8.36
C LEU A 249 -3.33 12.28 -7.10
N VAL A 250 -3.72 11.48 -6.11
CA VAL A 250 -2.99 11.33 -4.85
C VAL A 250 -1.98 10.19 -4.93
N THR A 251 -2.38 8.99 -5.37
CA THR A 251 -1.45 7.90 -5.76
C THR A 251 -2.10 6.93 -6.77
N PRO A 252 -1.31 6.28 -7.66
CA PRO A 252 -1.80 5.22 -8.54
C PRO A 252 -2.37 4.00 -7.80
N VAL A 253 -1.85 3.69 -6.60
CA VAL A 253 -2.35 2.57 -5.77
C VAL A 253 -3.78 2.86 -5.30
N TYR A 254 -4.07 4.11 -4.95
CA TYR A 254 -5.42 4.56 -4.62
C TYR A 254 -6.32 4.67 -5.85
N ALA A 255 -5.81 4.86 -7.07
CA ALA A 255 -6.65 4.78 -8.26
C ALA A 255 -7.23 3.36 -8.45
N ARG A 256 -6.41 2.32 -8.25
CA ARG A 256 -6.80 0.91 -8.43
C ARG A 256 -7.79 0.43 -7.36
N ILE A 257 -7.63 0.87 -6.11
CA ILE A 257 -8.45 0.44 -4.97
C ILE A 257 -9.60 1.44 -4.72
N GLY A 258 -9.38 2.70 -5.07
CA GLY A 258 -10.25 3.83 -4.74
C GLY A 258 -11.61 3.78 -5.41
N ARG A 259 -11.77 3.13 -6.57
CA ARG A 259 -13.11 2.93 -7.15
C ARG A 259 -14.01 2.13 -6.18
N LYS A 260 -13.53 0.97 -5.74
CA LYS A 260 -14.26 0.09 -4.82
C LYS A 260 -14.45 0.73 -3.45
N LEU A 261 -13.44 1.46 -2.96
CA LEU A 261 -13.59 2.23 -1.73
C LEU A 261 -14.65 3.31 -1.87
N VAL A 262 -14.62 4.17 -2.90
CA VAL A 262 -15.59 5.26 -3.10
C VAL A 262 -17.02 4.73 -3.25
N GLU A 263 -17.18 3.60 -3.91
CA GLU A 263 -18.46 2.89 -3.97
C GLU A 263 -18.93 2.48 -2.57
N GLY A 264 -18.06 1.90 -1.74
CA GLY A 264 -18.35 1.60 -0.34
C GLY A 264 -18.60 2.83 0.55
N LEU A 265 -17.86 3.93 0.34
CA LEU A 265 -18.03 5.21 1.06
C LEU A 265 -19.37 5.89 0.74
N SER A 266 -20.05 5.47 -0.34
CA SER A 266 -21.37 5.98 -0.69
C SER A 266 -22.48 5.39 0.20
N ASN A 267 -22.23 4.26 0.86
CA ASN A 267 -23.14 3.68 1.85
C ASN A 267 -22.93 4.31 3.24
N PRO A 268 -24.00 4.73 3.94
CA PRO A 268 -23.90 5.16 5.33
C PRO A 268 -23.38 4.04 6.23
N THR A 269 -22.45 4.37 7.12
CA THR A 269 -21.86 3.43 8.09
C THR A 269 -22.04 3.96 9.51
N VAL A 270 -23.31 4.27 9.83
CA VAL A 270 -23.74 4.77 11.14
C VAL A 270 -24.17 3.59 11.98
N VAL A 271 -23.70 3.51 13.22
CA VAL A 271 -24.12 2.46 14.16
C VAL A 271 -25.58 2.71 14.56
N THR A 272 -26.41 1.69 14.41
CA THR A 272 -27.84 1.70 14.73
C THR A 272 -28.19 0.74 15.87
N SER A 273 -27.32 -0.25 16.14
CA SER A 273 -27.50 -1.24 17.20
C SER A 273 -26.70 -0.90 18.46
N ASP A 274 -27.33 -1.02 19.64
CA ASP A 274 -26.68 -0.87 20.94
C ASP A 274 -26.13 -2.19 21.53
N THR A 275 -26.26 -3.30 20.80
CA THR A 275 -25.81 -4.64 21.25
C THR A 275 -24.35 -4.66 21.70
N ALA A 276 -23.46 -3.98 20.97
CA ALA A 276 -22.04 -3.90 21.32
C ALA A 276 -21.81 -3.15 22.66
N LYS A 277 -22.63 -2.14 22.96
CA LYS A 277 -22.52 -1.38 24.22
C LYS A 277 -23.00 -2.18 25.43
N GLN A 278 -23.89 -3.14 25.21
CA GLN A 278 -24.46 -4.00 26.25
C GLN A 278 -23.50 -5.14 26.61
N ASP A 279 -22.91 -5.79 25.60
CA ASP A 279 -22.13 -7.02 25.79
C ASP A 279 -20.63 -6.76 26.03
N PHE A 280 -20.13 -5.54 25.78
CA PHE A 280 -18.71 -5.19 25.92
C PHE A 280 -18.47 -3.99 26.86
N GLN A 281 -17.29 -3.99 27.51
CA GLN A 281 -16.87 -2.90 28.40
C GLN A 281 -16.15 -1.77 27.65
N VAL A 282 -15.87 -1.97 26.36
CA VAL A 282 -15.24 -0.97 25.50
C VAL A 282 -16.02 0.35 25.53
N ARG A 283 -15.29 1.46 25.68
CA ARG A 283 -15.80 2.83 25.59
C ARG A 283 -15.05 3.54 24.47
N PRO A 284 -15.59 3.52 23.23
CA PRO A 284 -14.91 4.10 22.09
C PRO A 284 -14.62 5.58 22.27
N ILE A 285 -13.46 6.02 21.80
CA ILE A 285 -13.07 7.43 21.84
C ILE A 285 -13.63 8.21 20.65
N GLY A 286 -13.78 9.52 20.83
CA GLY A 286 -14.24 10.43 19.78
C GLY A 286 -13.24 10.58 18.62
N ILE A 287 -13.74 11.06 17.48
CA ILE A 287 -12.98 11.21 16.23
C ILE A 287 -11.78 12.15 16.38
N SER A 288 -11.96 13.24 17.13
CA SER A 288 -10.87 14.21 17.35
C SER A 288 -9.68 13.53 18.05
N GLU A 289 -9.95 12.76 19.09
CA GLU A 289 -8.93 12.01 19.83
C GLU A 289 -8.33 10.86 19.01
N ALA A 290 -9.15 10.19 18.20
CA ALA A 290 -8.69 9.13 17.30
C ALA A 290 -7.70 9.66 16.26
N ILE A 291 -8.00 10.81 15.64
CA ILE A 291 -7.12 11.49 14.69
C ILE A 291 -5.87 12.02 15.40
N ARG A 292 -6.00 12.61 16.59
CA ARG A 292 -4.87 13.12 17.36
C ARG A 292 -3.83 12.04 17.62
N LEU A 293 -4.28 10.86 18.04
CA LEU A 293 -3.39 9.74 18.34
C LEU A 293 -2.85 9.05 17.09
N ALA A 294 -3.62 9.01 16.00
CA ALA A 294 -3.09 8.61 14.70
C ALA A 294 -1.97 9.57 14.22
N ASN A 295 -2.12 10.88 14.47
CA ASN A 295 -1.13 11.90 14.13
C ASN A 295 0.16 11.76 14.98
N GLN A 296 0.05 11.48 16.28
CA GLN A 296 1.21 11.35 17.17
C GLN A 296 2.10 10.15 16.85
N ARG A 297 1.50 9.08 16.34
CA ARG A 297 2.20 7.85 15.97
C ARG A 297 2.50 7.75 14.47
N GLU A 298 2.54 8.89 13.76
CA GLU A 298 2.83 8.92 12.33
C GLU A 298 4.21 8.31 12.01
N ASP A 299 5.22 8.52 12.86
CA ASP A 299 6.60 8.06 12.61
C ASP A 299 6.90 6.68 13.20
N GLU A 300 6.35 6.34 14.37
CA GLU A 300 6.60 5.06 15.06
C GLU A 300 5.75 3.90 14.50
N GLU A 301 4.46 4.10 14.24
CA GLU A 301 3.58 3.03 13.71
C GLU A 301 3.70 2.84 12.18
N MET A 302 4.29 3.80 11.45
CA MET A 302 4.61 3.65 10.02
C MET A 302 5.65 2.56 9.74
N ILE A 303 6.43 2.17 10.75
CA ILE A 303 7.50 1.17 10.65
C ILE A 303 6.96 -0.25 10.84
N GLU A 304 5.87 -0.41 11.61
CA GLU A 304 5.41 -1.73 12.02
C GLU A 304 4.41 -2.34 11.02
N THR A 305 3.18 -1.87 10.86
CA THR A 305 2.17 -2.55 10.00
C THR A 305 1.32 -1.59 9.18
N ARG A 306 1.33 -1.76 7.85
CA ARG A 306 0.54 -0.96 6.89
C ARG A 306 -0.52 -1.80 6.21
N TRP A 307 -1.63 -1.16 5.84
CA TRP A 307 -2.65 -1.77 4.98
C TRP A 307 -2.07 -2.34 3.66
N SER A 308 -1.01 -1.71 3.13
CA SER A 308 -0.32 -2.14 1.90
C SER A 308 0.47 -3.44 2.05
N ASP A 309 0.83 -3.85 3.26
CA ASP A 309 1.62 -5.07 3.50
C ASP A 309 0.81 -6.33 3.15
N ALA A 310 -0.52 -6.26 3.30
CA ALA A 310 -1.45 -7.29 2.83
C ALA A 310 -1.44 -7.43 1.30
N LEU A 311 -1.23 -6.34 0.55
CA LEU A 311 -1.15 -6.34 -0.92
C LEU A 311 0.16 -6.92 -1.44
N SER A 312 1.28 -6.59 -0.80
CA SER A 312 2.59 -7.18 -1.11
C SER A 312 2.63 -8.69 -0.86
N SER A 313 1.78 -9.17 0.04
CA SER A 313 1.61 -10.60 0.32
C SER A 313 0.81 -11.36 -0.76
N SER A 314 0.11 -10.65 -1.66
CA SER A 314 -0.62 -11.22 -2.82
C SER A 314 0.14 -11.18 -4.16
N GLY A 315 1.34 -10.59 -4.22
CA GLY A 315 2.14 -10.48 -5.46
C GLY A 315 3.63 -10.76 -5.26
N ARG A 316 4.45 -10.85 -6.34
CA ARG A 316 5.92 -11.01 -6.23
C ARG A 316 6.52 -9.82 -5.47
N VAL A 317 7.30 -10.10 -4.42
CA VAL A 317 7.99 -9.08 -3.62
C VAL A 317 9.23 -8.61 -4.39
N THR A 318 9.32 -7.32 -4.67
CA THR A 318 10.59 -6.65 -4.95
C THR A 318 11.08 -6.00 -3.66
N LYS A 319 12.24 -6.42 -3.15
CA LYS A 319 12.88 -5.83 -1.96
C LYS A 319 13.40 -4.43 -2.31
N TRP A 320 12.87 -3.40 -1.66
CA TRP A 320 13.51 -2.09 -1.60
C TRP A 320 13.36 -1.54 -0.18
N GLY A 321 14.50 -1.32 0.49
CA GLY A 321 14.57 -0.74 1.83
C GLY A 321 14.51 0.79 1.82
N GLY A 322 14.10 1.35 2.96
CA GLY A 322 14.41 2.72 3.37
C GLY A 322 13.57 3.84 2.74
N VAL A 323 12.68 4.42 3.55
CA VAL A 323 12.01 5.73 3.39
C VAL A 323 11.18 5.91 2.09
N VAL A 324 9.86 5.65 2.22
CA VAL A 324 8.87 5.84 1.15
C VAL A 324 8.52 7.32 1.00
N PHE A 325 8.99 7.96 -0.08
CA PHE A 325 8.45 9.23 -0.57
C PHE A 325 7.53 8.97 -1.77
N GLY A 326 6.21 8.91 -1.53
CA GLY A 326 5.20 9.05 -2.59
C GLY A 326 5.22 8.02 -3.74
N SER A 327 4.40 8.30 -4.75
CA SER A 327 4.21 7.47 -5.95
C SER A 327 5.38 7.66 -6.93
N ARG A 328 6.44 6.86 -6.77
CA ARG A 328 7.54 6.79 -7.74
C ARG A 328 6.99 6.50 -9.14
N VAL A 329 7.37 7.33 -10.10
CA VAL A 329 7.10 7.11 -11.53
C VAL A 329 8.32 6.43 -12.13
N VAL A 330 8.08 5.41 -12.96
CA VAL A 330 9.14 4.59 -13.58
C VAL A 330 8.89 4.51 -15.08
N ASP A 331 9.93 4.79 -15.86
CA ASP A 331 9.94 4.70 -17.31
C ASP A 331 11.15 3.87 -17.75
N SER A 332 10.90 2.64 -18.21
CA SER A 332 11.94 1.65 -18.50
C SER A 332 11.90 1.23 -19.97
N ARG A 333 13.09 1.13 -20.58
CA ARG A 333 13.30 0.71 -21.97
C ARG A 333 14.40 -0.32 -22.03
N ARG A 334 14.35 -1.19 -23.02
CA ARG A 334 15.38 -2.21 -23.26
C ARG A 334 15.78 -2.29 -24.73
N VAL A 335 17.01 -2.72 -24.97
CA VAL A 335 17.53 -3.06 -26.30
C VAL A 335 18.49 -4.24 -26.15
N ASP A 336 18.43 -5.17 -27.09
CA ASP A 336 19.34 -6.31 -27.16
C ASP A 336 20.50 -5.98 -28.10
N VAL A 337 21.72 -6.39 -27.72
CA VAL A 337 22.96 -6.18 -28.47
C VAL A 337 23.75 -7.48 -28.54
N ASP A 338 24.37 -7.73 -29.68
CA ASP A 338 25.16 -8.95 -29.94
C ASP A 338 26.62 -8.81 -29.44
N VAL A 339 26.77 -8.43 -28.17
CA VAL A 339 28.08 -8.33 -27.51
C VAL A 339 27.96 -8.79 -26.06
N ALA A 340 29.07 -9.24 -25.46
CA ALA A 340 29.11 -9.69 -24.08
C ALA A 340 28.82 -8.54 -23.07
N PRO A 341 28.30 -8.84 -21.86
CA PRO A 341 27.86 -7.82 -20.89
C PRO A 341 28.92 -6.76 -20.55
N HIS A 342 30.17 -7.17 -20.36
CA HIS A 342 31.28 -6.25 -20.06
C HIS A 342 31.57 -5.27 -21.22
N ILE A 343 31.34 -5.68 -22.47
CA ILE A 343 31.50 -4.81 -23.65
C ILE A 343 30.34 -3.82 -23.72
N ALA A 344 29.10 -4.30 -23.57
CA ALA A 344 27.91 -3.45 -23.52
C ALA A 344 28.00 -2.41 -22.39
N PHE A 345 28.49 -2.81 -21.21
CA PHE A 345 28.64 -1.94 -20.06
C PHE A 345 29.74 -0.89 -20.25
N THR A 346 30.74 -1.12 -21.10
CA THR A 346 31.79 -0.14 -21.42
C THR A 346 31.20 1.12 -22.09
N ALA A 347 30.16 0.99 -22.92
CA ALA A 347 29.46 2.14 -23.50
C ALA A 347 28.72 2.95 -22.43
N ILE A 348 28.06 2.28 -21.49
CA ILE A 348 27.38 2.94 -20.35
C ILE A 348 28.40 3.68 -19.48
N GLN A 349 29.55 3.07 -19.20
CA GLN A 349 30.61 3.69 -18.40
C GLN A 349 31.20 4.94 -19.04
N ARG A 350 31.04 5.19 -20.34
CA ARG A 350 31.55 6.36 -21.06
C ARG A 350 30.57 7.54 -21.12
N ILE A 351 29.37 7.42 -20.56
CA ILE A 351 28.38 8.51 -20.52
C ILE A 351 28.98 9.78 -19.87
N GLY A 352 28.78 10.94 -20.50
CA GLY A 352 29.30 12.24 -20.05
C GLY A 352 30.68 12.57 -20.63
N GLY A 353 31.24 13.71 -20.21
CA GLY A 353 32.52 14.20 -20.75
C GLY A 353 32.45 14.46 -22.26
N GLU A 354 33.53 14.13 -23.00
CA GLU A 354 33.61 14.32 -24.45
C GLU A 354 32.62 13.44 -25.25
N THR A 355 32.22 12.30 -24.69
CA THR A 355 31.22 11.39 -25.30
C THR A 355 29.80 11.97 -25.20
N GLY A 356 29.54 12.77 -24.17
CA GLY A 356 28.21 13.30 -23.88
C GLY A 356 27.21 12.20 -23.53
N TRP A 357 25.93 12.47 -23.76
CA TRP A 357 24.79 11.60 -23.39
C TRP A 357 24.29 10.75 -24.56
N TYR A 358 25.13 10.52 -25.58
CA TYR A 358 24.83 9.76 -26.81
C TYR A 358 23.72 10.29 -27.72
N TYR A 359 22.83 11.17 -27.23
CA TYR A 359 21.74 11.72 -28.01
C TYR A 359 21.26 13.07 -27.49
N ALA A 360 20.89 13.95 -28.42
CA ALA A 360 20.35 15.27 -28.14
C ALA A 360 21.10 16.05 -27.05
N ASN A 361 22.45 16.02 -27.08
CA ASN A 361 23.34 16.69 -26.12
C ASN A 361 22.99 18.18 -25.86
N TRP A 362 22.43 18.86 -26.87
CA TRP A 362 21.96 20.24 -26.74
C TRP A 362 20.78 20.39 -25.76
N LEU A 363 19.87 19.42 -25.65
CA LEU A 363 18.79 19.43 -24.66
C LEU A 363 19.32 19.29 -23.24
N TRP A 364 20.33 18.45 -23.04
CA TRP A 364 21.03 18.32 -21.75
C TRP A 364 21.71 19.65 -21.35
N LYS A 365 22.34 20.34 -22.32
CA LYS A 365 22.90 21.68 -22.11
C LYS A 365 21.84 22.71 -21.75
N ILE A 366 20.70 22.75 -22.46
CA ILE A 366 19.57 23.63 -22.13
C ILE A 366 19.06 23.35 -20.71
N ARG A 367 18.85 22.07 -20.37
CA ARG A 367 18.38 21.69 -19.04
C ARG A 367 19.35 22.14 -17.95
N GLY A 368 20.65 21.98 -18.18
CA GLY A 368 21.70 22.44 -17.26
C GLY A 368 21.78 23.96 -17.14
N PHE A 369 21.52 24.69 -18.22
CA PHE A 369 21.42 26.16 -18.19
C PHE A 369 20.20 26.62 -17.37
N ILE A 370 19.03 26.00 -17.58
CA ILE A 370 17.83 26.27 -16.77
C ILE A 370 18.10 25.96 -15.30
N ASP A 371 18.77 24.84 -15.00
CA ASP A 371 19.14 24.46 -13.62
C ASP A 371 19.99 25.54 -12.95
N LEU A 372 20.97 26.06 -13.67
CA LEU A 372 21.84 27.12 -13.18
C LEU A 372 21.06 28.41 -12.89
N LEU A 373 20.13 28.80 -13.77
CA LEU A 373 19.29 30.00 -13.57
C LEU A 373 18.44 29.94 -12.30
N ILE A 374 18.00 28.74 -11.91
CA ILE A 374 17.22 28.54 -10.67
C ILE A 374 18.11 28.19 -9.45
N GLY A 375 19.43 28.36 -9.58
CA GLY A 375 20.42 28.17 -8.51
C GLY A 375 20.79 26.71 -8.22
N GLY A 376 20.67 25.83 -9.21
CA GLY A 376 21.17 24.46 -9.20
C GLY A 376 22.65 24.35 -9.60
N VAL A 377 23.14 23.12 -9.77
CA VAL A 377 24.56 22.83 -10.05
C VAL A 377 24.92 23.05 -11.53
N GLY A 378 23.96 22.92 -12.45
CA GLY A 378 24.17 22.99 -13.89
C GLY A 378 25.15 21.92 -14.43
N MET A 379 25.64 22.09 -15.66
CA MET A 379 26.62 21.15 -16.29
C MET A 379 28.08 21.41 -15.85
N ARG A 380 28.32 22.28 -14.86
CA ARG A 380 29.66 22.81 -14.55
C ARG A 380 30.63 21.79 -13.96
N ARG A 381 30.11 20.69 -13.40
CA ARG A 381 30.95 19.66 -12.76
C ARG A 381 31.57 18.69 -13.74
N GLY A 382 31.03 18.60 -14.98
CA GLY A 382 31.55 17.70 -16.01
C GLY A 382 31.67 16.25 -15.52
N ARG A 383 32.68 15.54 -16.01
CA ARG A 383 32.97 14.15 -15.64
C ARG A 383 34.36 14.06 -14.99
N THR A 384 34.48 13.30 -13.90
CA THR A 384 35.72 13.20 -13.12
C THR A 384 36.84 12.40 -13.80
N HIS A 385 36.53 11.33 -14.53
CA HIS A 385 37.51 10.51 -15.25
C HIS A 385 36.97 10.01 -16.59
N PRO A 386 37.69 10.08 -17.73
CA PRO A 386 37.13 9.89 -19.07
C PRO A 386 36.46 8.52 -19.33
N THR A 387 36.94 7.44 -18.72
CA THR A 387 36.48 6.07 -19.04
C THR A 387 36.07 5.20 -17.84
N LYS A 388 36.27 5.67 -16.62
CA LYS A 388 35.98 4.93 -15.38
C LYS A 388 35.07 5.78 -14.50
N LEU A 389 34.16 5.14 -13.78
CA LEU A 389 33.24 5.77 -12.83
C LEU A 389 33.39 5.10 -11.47
N ARG A 390 33.30 5.92 -10.42
CA ARG A 390 33.27 5.50 -9.03
C ARG A 390 32.03 6.07 -8.35
N VAL A 391 31.57 5.40 -7.30
CA VAL A 391 30.49 5.93 -6.45
C VAL A 391 30.89 7.31 -5.93
N GLY A 392 30.02 8.29 -6.11
CA GLY A 392 30.25 9.69 -5.75
C GLY A 392 30.72 10.58 -6.90
N ASP A 393 31.19 10.03 -8.03
CA ASP A 393 31.65 10.82 -9.17
C ASP A 393 30.52 11.67 -9.75
N ALA A 394 30.87 12.87 -10.22
CA ALA A 394 29.93 13.74 -10.92
C ALA A 394 29.91 13.41 -12.42
N LEU A 395 28.72 13.47 -12.99
CA LEU A 395 28.42 13.41 -14.41
C LEU A 395 27.49 14.56 -14.75
N ASP A 396 28.08 15.73 -14.98
CA ASP A 396 27.38 17.00 -15.12
C ASP A 396 26.53 17.32 -13.87
N PHE A 397 25.22 17.31 -14.00
CA PHE A 397 24.27 17.49 -12.90
C PHE A 397 23.75 16.16 -12.33
N TRP A 398 24.41 15.05 -12.65
CA TRP A 398 24.18 13.73 -12.05
C TRP A 398 25.34 13.34 -11.15
N ARG A 399 25.08 12.46 -10.19
CA ARG A 399 26.10 11.81 -9.37
C ARG A 399 25.95 10.30 -9.47
N VAL A 400 27.06 9.59 -9.60
CA VAL A 400 27.08 8.13 -9.49
C VAL A 400 26.66 7.74 -8.07
N GLU A 401 25.50 7.12 -7.95
CA GLU A 401 24.95 6.65 -6.68
C GLU A 401 25.39 5.22 -6.39
N ALA A 402 25.36 4.36 -7.40
CA ALA A 402 25.83 2.99 -7.31
C ALA A 402 26.45 2.55 -8.65
N ILE A 403 27.46 1.68 -8.57
CA ILE A 403 28.03 1.01 -9.73
C ILE A 403 28.39 -0.42 -9.35
N GLU A 404 27.90 -1.37 -10.14
CA GLU A 404 28.24 -2.79 -10.06
C GLU A 404 28.96 -3.13 -11.38
N PRO A 405 30.24 -3.53 -11.35
CA PRO A 405 31.01 -3.78 -12.55
C PRO A 405 30.30 -4.73 -13.51
N ASP A 406 30.27 -4.36 -14.80
CA ASP A 406 29.68 -5.09 -15.92
C ASP A 406 28.17 -5.35 -15.83
N GLN A 407 27.49 -4.82 -14.81
CA GLN A 407 26.09 -5.14 -14.51
C GLN A 407 25.22 -3.91 -14.36
N ARG A 408 25.65 -2.88 -13.61
CA ARG A 408 24.74 -1.77 -13.27
C ARG A 408 25.44 -0.44 -13.03
N LEU A 409 24.84 0.64 -13.53
CA LEU A 409 25.20 2.02 -13.20
C LEU A 409 23.93 2.79 -12.83
N ARG A 410 23.90 3.32 -11.60
CA ARG A 410 22.79 4.15 -11.11
C ARG A 410 23.26 5.57 -10.87
N LEU A 411 22.57 6.52 -11.49
CA LEU A 411 22.83 7.95 -11.39
C LEU A 411 21.71 8.64 -10.62
N PHE A 412 22.08 9.51 -9.68
CA PHE A 412 21.18 10.37 -8.93
C PHE A 412 21.21 11.80 -9.49
N ALA A 413 20.04 12.37 -9.75
CA ALA A 413 19.90 13.75 -10.24
C ALA A 413 20.20 14.75 -9.11
N GLN A 414 21.23 15.58 -9.30
CA GLN A 414 21.57 16.68 -8.39
C GLN A 414 21.01 18.04 -8.84
N MET A 415 20.41 18.09 -10.04
CA MET A 415 19.70 19.27 -10.52
C MET A 415 18.47 19.57 -9.66
N LYS A 416 18.06 20.84 -9.60
CA LYS A 416 16.82 21.25 -8.91
C LYS A 416 15.62 20.71 -9.68
N LEU A 417 14.88 19.83 -9.01
CA LEU A 417 13.65 19.23 -9.50
C LEU A 417 12.57 19.37 -8.41
N PRO A 418 11.29 19.48 -8.78
CA PRO A 418 10.19 19.33 -7.82
C PRO A 418 10.00 17.85 -7.43
N GLY A 419 11.05 17.23 -6.92
CA GLY A 419 11.14 15.78 -6.66
C GLY A 419 12.59 15.29 -6.65
N ARG A 420 12.76 13.97 -6.64
CA ARG A 420 14.08 13.31 -6.75
C ARG A 420 14.08 12.40 -7.97
N GLY A 421 15.16 12.38 -8.74
CA GLY A 421 15.24 11.61 -9.98
C GLY A 421 16.45 10.68 -10.01
N TRP A 422 16.29 9.53 -10.65
CA TRP A 422 17.36 8.59 -10.93
C TRP A 422 17.34 8.15 -12.40
N LEU A 423 18.50 7.79 -12.91
CA LEU A 423 18.67 7.12 -14.18
C LEU A 423 19.53 5.87 -13.96
N ASP A 424 18.92 4.71 -14.17
CA ASP A 424 19.51 3.40 -13.93
C ASP A 424 19.80 2.72 -15.27
N PHE A 425 20.95 2.07 -15.35
CA PHE A 425 21.37 1.26 -16.49
C PHE A 425 21.76 -0.11 -15.99
N GLU A 426 21.12 -1.15 -16.52
CA GLU A 426 21.41 -2.54 -16.19
C GLU A 426 21.78 -3.31 -17.46
N VAL A 427 22.74 -4.23 -17.35
CA VAL A 427 23.14 -5.14 -18.43
C VAL A 427 23.03 -6.56 -17.93
N THR A 428 22.31 -7.39 -18.67
CA THR A 428 22.17 -8.82 -18.40
C THR A 428 22.53 -9.62 -19.64
N ALA A 429 23.16 -10.78 -19.48
CA ALA A 429 23.33 -11.72 -20.60
C ALA A 429 21.95 -12.16 -21.13
N ASN A 430 21.84 -12.35 -22.44
CA ASN A 430 20.64 -12.91 -23.07
C ASN A 430 20.88 -14.37 -23.49
N ASP A 431 19.79 -15.09 -23.80
CA ASP A 431 19.84 -16.52 -24.13
C ASP A 431 20.52 -16.81 -25.49
N GLU A 432 20.76 -15.77 -26.30
CA GLU A 432 21.36 -15.86 -27.64
C GLU A 432 22.87 -15.57 -27.65
N GLY A 433 23.50 -15.41 -26.48
CA GLY A 433 24.95 -15.17 -26.36
C GLY A 433 25.37 -13.69 -26.42
N GLY A 434 24.42 -12.78 -26.55
CA GLY A 434 24.58 -11.32 -26.45
C GLY A 434 24.17 -10.77 -25.08
N SER A 435 23.76 -9.50 -25.04
CA SER A 435 23.33 -8.80 -23.82
C SER A 435 22.07 -7.96 -24.03
N THR A 436 21.25 -7.85 -23.00
CA THR A 436 20.16 -6.88 -22.91
C THR A 436 20.61 -5.68 -22.10
N ILE A 437 20.54 -4.48 -22.68
CA ILE A 437 20.73 -3.20 -21.99
C ILE A 437 19.37 -2.63 -21.60
N ARG A 438 19.15 -2.41 -20.30
CA ARG A 438 17.95 -1.77 -19.76
C ARG A 438 18.29 -0.38 -19.25
N GLN A 439 17.51 0.61 -19.66
CA GLN A 439 17.57 1.99 -19.16
C GLN A 439 16.27 2.30 -18.42
N THR A 440 16.36 2.72 -17.17
CA THR A 440 15.21 3.02 -16.32
C THR A 440 15.35 4.42 -15.73
N ALA A 441 14.43 5.32 -16.09
CA ALA A 441 14.29 6.62 -15.44
C ALA A 441 13.28 6.49 -14.30
N GLU A 442 13.69 6.83 -13.07
CA GLU A 442 12.83 6.83 -11.89
C GLU A 442 12.67 8.27 -11.36
N PHE A 443 11.46 8.63 -10.92
CA PHE A 443 11.21 9.94 -10.34
C PHE A 443 10.25 9.87 -9.16
N ASP A 444 10.67 10.43 -8.02
CA ASP A 444 9.85 10.63 -6.82
C ASP A 444 9.32 12.07 -6.82
N PRO A 445 8.08 12.32 -7.26
CA PRO A 445 7.53 13.67 -7.35
C PRO A 445 7.26 14.27 -5.96
N ALA A 446 7.66 15.53 -5.76
CA ALA A 446 7.26 16.33 -4.61
C ALA A 446 5.85 16.92 -4.84
N GLY A 447 4.82 16.19 -4.40
CA GLY A 447 3.43 16.62 -4.53
C GLY A 447 2.95 16.76 -5.97
N LEU A 448 1.91 17.57 -6.20
CA LEU A 448 1.29 17.74 -7.51
C LEU A 448 2.19 18.46 -8.51
N PHE A 449 2.96 19.46 -8.05
CA PHE A 449 3.91 20.18 -8.91
C PHE A 449 5.00 19.25 -9.45
N GLY A 450 5.46 18.29 -8.65
CA GLY A 450 6.38 17.25 -9.11
C GLY A 450 5.77 16.37 -10.20
N LEU A 451 4.51 15.96 -10.02
CA LEU A 451 3.82 15.11 -10.98
C LEU A 451 3.54 15.86 -12.29
N LEU A 452 3.10 17.11 -12.20
CA LEU A 452 2.87 17.98 -13.36
C LEU A 452 4.16 18.27 -14.11
N TYR A 453 5.26 18.47 -13.39
CA TYR A 453 6.59 18.57 -13.97
C TYR A 453 6.95 17.30 -14.74
N TRP A 454 6.81 16.12 -14.13
CA TRP A 454 7.12 14.86 -14.80
C TRP A 454 6.35 14.70 -16.12
N TYR A 455 5.03 14.91 -16.11
CA TYR A 455 4.21 14.75 -17.30
C TYR A 455 4.43 15.84 -18.35
N SER A 456 4.81 17.06 -17.96
CA SER A 456 5.12 18.11 -18.94
C SER A 456 6.41 17.83 -19.71
N VAL A 457 7.40 17.18 -19.07
CA VAL A 457 8.67 16.78 -19.71
C VAL A 457 8.65 15.36 -20.27
N TRP A 458 7.63 14.56 -19.97
CA TRP A 458 7.54 13.15 -20.39
C TRP A 458 7.65 12.94 -21.91
N PRO A 459 7.02 13.75 -22.80
CA PRO A 459 7.23 13.62 -24.23
C PRO A 459 8.70 13.82 -24.65
N LEU A 460 9.39 14.75 -24.00
CA LEU A 460 10.82 14.98 -24.21
C LEU A 460 11.65 13.81 -23.70
N HIS A 461 11.29 13.22 -22.56
CA HIS A 461 11.92 12.01 -22.04
C HIS A 461 11.80 10.83 -23.02
N GLN A 462 10.62 10.64 -23.62
CA GLN A 462 10.43 9.60 -24.65
C GLN A 462 11.40 9.78 -25.82
N PHE A 463 11.58 11.00 -26.30
CA PHE A 463 12.51 11.30 -27.38
C PHE A 463 13.99 11.15 -26.98
N VAL A 464 14.38 11.72 -25.84
CA VAL A 464 15.78 11.76 -25.37
C VAL A 464 16.25 10.37 -24.95
N PHE A 465 15.49 9.65 -24.13
CA PHE A 465 15.91 8.35 -23.61
C PHE A 465 15.88 7.25 -24.67
N ALA A 466 14.88 7.24 -25.55
CA ALA A 466 14.89 6.30 -26.68
C ALA A 466 16.06 6.54 -27.65
N GLY A 467 16.46 7.81 -27.86
CA GLY A 467 17.65 8.13 -28.64
C GLY A 467 18.95 7.77 -27.91
N MET A 468 19.03 8.02 -26.60
CA MET A 468 20.18 7.69 -25.76
C MET A 468 20.43 6.18 -25.74
N LEU A 469 19.39 5.37 -25.53
CA LEU A 469 19.51 3.91 -25.51
C LEU A 469 20.00 3.35 -26.85
N ARG A 470 19.49 3.88 -27.98
CA ARG A 470 19.98 3.54 -29.33
C ARG A 470 21.44 3.95 -29.54
N GLY A 471 21.84 5.12 -29.03
CA GLY A 471 23.22 5.58 -29.12
C GLY A 471 24.18 4.73 -28.29
N ILE A 472 23.77 4.30 -27.09
CA ILE A 472 24.53 3.35 -26.26
C ILE A 472 24.67 2.02 -26.98
N ALA A 473 23.59 1.46 -27.53
CA ALA A 473 23.65 0.20 -28.27
C ALA A 473 24.62 0.26 -29.46
N ARG A 474 24.56 1.34 -30.26
CA ARG A 474 25.51 1.55 -31.37
C ARG A 474 26.96 1.65 -30.90
N ALA A 475 27.21 2.33 -29.79
CA ALA A 475 28.55 2.46 -29.23
C ALA A 475 29.08 1.16 -28.60
N ALA A 476 28.17 0.27 -28.18
CA ALA A 476 28.54 -1.06 -27.71
C ALA A 476 28.93 -2.00 -28.87
N THR A 477 28.30 -1.85 -30.04
CA THR A 477 28.52 -2.72 -31.21
C THR A 477 29.60 -2.19 -32.17
N ASN A 478 29.74 -0.87 -32.30
CA ASN A 478 30.77 -0.26 -33.15
C ASN A 478 32.05 -0.06 -32.34
N ARG A 479 33.09 -0.83 -32.67
CA ARG A 479 34.46 -0.56 -32.21
C ARG A 479 35.10 0.57 -33.00
#